data_AF-A0A238Y102-F1
#
_entry.id   AF-A0A238Y102-F1
#
_cell.length_a   1.000
_cell.length_b   1.000
_cell.length_c   1.000
_cell.angle_alpha   90.00
_cell.angle_beta   90.00
_cell.angle_gamma   90.00
#
_symmetry.space_group_name_H-M   'P 1'
#
loop_
_entity.id
_entity.type
_entity.pdbx_description
1 polymer ?
#
loop_
_entity_poly.entity_id
_entity_poly.type
_entity_poly.pdbx_seq_one_letter_code
_entity_poly.pdbx_strand_id
1 'polypeptide(L)'
;MTSGDVDCARCGESWTSKPSSIYLFRIDLPSGSVLKLGYSSNPRKRLRHQLGIAHGTPTRILRTIPILTGHQAVCAEKSTHAWMRRYHPDLIVPKSDYGAAINTRTEIYRLLSAPILHGLLDRIERGLPPISL
;
A
#
# COMPACT_ATOMS: atom_id res chain seq x y z
N MET A 1 16.30 44.43 13.45
CA MET A 1 16.49 44.41 11.98
C MET A 1 17.70 43.51 11.76
N THR A 2 17.62 42.35 11.13
CA THR A 2 16.68 41.83 10.13
C THR A 2 16.68 40.30 10.23
N SER A 3 15.48 39.72 10.21
CA SER A 3 15.21 38.29 10.13
C SER A 3 15.74 37.68 8.84
N GLY A 4 16.12 36.41 8.92
CA GLY A 4 16.46 35.55 7.79
C GLY A 4 16.20 34.08 8.11
N ASP A 5 15.12 33.79 8.85
CA ASP A 5 14.55 32.45 8.97
C ASP A 5 13.86 32.10 7.64
N VAL A 6 14.51 31.26 6.85
CA VAL A 6 13.85 30.46 5.80
C VAL A 6 13.91 28.99 6.20
N ASP A 7 13.03 28.64 7.13
CA ASP A 7 12.65 27.27 7.41
C ASP A 7 11.82 26.72 6.24
N CYS A 8 12.36 25.76 5.48
CA CYS A 8 11.57 24.99 4.51
C CYS A 8 11.95 23.51 4.48
N ALA A 9 10.98 22.70 4.92
CA ALA A 9 10.81 21.25 4.76
C ALA A 9 11.82 20.30 5.46
N ARG A 10 12.43 20.71 6.57
CA ARG A 10 13.20 19.81 7.44
C ARG A 10 12.60 19.77 8.87
N CYS A 11 11.75 18.79 9.15
CA CYS A 11 11.77 18.20 10.49
C CYS A 11 11.26 16.76 10.47
N GLY A 12 12.21 15.85 10.26
CA GLY A 12 12.01 14.40 10.35
C GLY A 12 13.10 13.72 9.55
N GLU A 13 14.11 13.15 10.23
CA GLU A 13 15.15 12.32 9.61
C GLU A 13 14.52 11.35 8.58
N SER A 14 15.02 11.44 7.35
CA SER A 14 14.37 11.00 6.11
C SER A 14 13.93 9.53 6.07
N TRP A 15 12.73 9.24 6.58
CA TRP A 15 12.02 7.98 6.30
C TRP A 15 11.88 7.72 4.80
N THR A 16 11.88 8.79 4.01
CA THR A 16 11.79 8.78 2.56
C THR A 16 13.02 8.19 1.88
N SER A 17 14.22 8.23 2.48
CA SER A 17 15.46 7.73 1.87
C SER A 17 15.84 6.31 2.31
N LYS A 18 15.21 5.79 3.37
CA LYS A 18 15.46 4.42 3.85
C LYS A 18 14.81 3.39 2.90
N PRO A 19 15.42 2.20 2.71
CA PRO A 19 14.79 1.11 1.97
C PRO A 19 13.40 0.77 2.50
N SER A 20 12.53 0.43 1.57
CA SER A 20 11.14 0.05 1.84
C SER A 20 10.77 -1.16 1.01
N SER A 21 9.52 -1.59 1.11
CA SER A 21 8.98 -2.63 0.24
C SER A 21 7.53 -2.34 -0.07
N ILE A 22 7.10 -2.67 -1.28
CA ILE A 22 5.69 -2.77 -1.61
C ILE A 22 5.25 -4.21 -1.38
N TYR A 23 4.09 -4.39 -0.77
CA TYR A 23 3.53 -5.68 -0.46
C TYR A 23 2.15 -5.86 -1.06
N LEU A 24 1.79 -7.13 -1.27
CA LEU A 24 0.43 -7.57 -1.51
C LEU A 24 0.08 -8.65 -0.50
N PHE A 25 -0.93 -8.37 0.32
CA PHE A 25 -1.45 -9.32 1.30
C PHE A 25 -2.82 -9.82 0.88
N ARG A 26 -3.13 -11.07 1.25
CA ARG A 26 -4.49 -11.57 1.37
C ARG A 26 -4.87 -11.58 2.84
N ILE A 27 -6.08 -11.12 3.14
CA ILE A 27 -6.62 -11.05 4.50
C ILE A 27 -8.05 -11.59 4.44
N ASP A 28 -8.36 -12.57 5.27
CA ASP A 28 -9.68 -13.21 5.31
C ASP A 28 -10.53 -12.53 6.39
N LEU A 29 -11.16 -11.40 6.04
CA LEU A 29 -12.03 -10.63 6.94
C LEU A 29 -13.37 -11.36 7.16
N PRO A 30 -14.13 -11.01 8.21
CA PRO A 30 -15.46 -11.58 8.43
C PRO A 30 -16.44 -11.39 7.26
N SER A 31 -16.30 -10.30 6.50
CA SER A 31 -17.11 -10.02 5.31
C SER A 31 -16.59 -10.66 4.02
N GLY A 32 -15.44 -11.36 4.09
CA GLY A 32 -14.83 -12.06 2.96
C GLY A 32 -13.34 -11.77 2.80
N SER A 33 -12.70 -12.58 1.96
CA SER A 33 -11.29 -12.42 1.61
C SER A 33 -11.04 -11.20 0.75
N VAL A 34 -10.03 -10.40 1.10
CA VAL A 34 -9.64 -9.18 0.39
C VAL A 34 -8.15 -9.13 0.13
N LEU A 35 -7.75 -8.32 -0.82
CA LEU A 35 -6.36 -8.01 -1.13
C LEU A 35 -5.98 -6.63 -0.62
N LYS A 36 -4.83 -6.53 0.05
CA LYS A 36 -4.26 -5.26 0.51
C LYS A 36 -2.90 -5.03 -0.14
N LEU A 37 -2.85 -4.01 -0.98
CA LEU A 37 -1.59 -3.44 -1.47
C LEU A 37 -1.16 -2.27 -0.59
N GLY A 38 0.13 -2.17 -0.27
CA GLY A 38 0.67 -1.05 0.48
C GLY A 38 2.19 -1.10 0.51
N TYR A 39 2.81 -0.20 1.28
CA TYR A 39 4.25 -0.20 1.49
C TYR A 39 4.65 -0.21 2.98
N SER A 40 5.82 -0.74 3.27
CA SER A 40 6.43 -0.76 4.61
C SER A 40 7.90 -1.18 4.53
N SER A 41 8.74 -0.63 5.41
CA SER A 41 10.08 -1.18 5.67
C SER A 41 10.05 -2.51 6.42
N ASN A 42 8.92 -2.89 7.02
CA ASN A 42 8.71 -4.20 7.64
C ASN A 42 7.27 -4.70 7.36
N PRO A 43 7.04 -5.35 6.21
CA PRO A 43 5.71 -5.85 5.82
C PRO A 43 5.12 -6.85 6.82
N ARG A 44 5.93 -7.74 7.39
CA ARG A 44 5.48 -8.73 8.39
C ARG A 44 4.96 -8.07 9.67
N LYS A 45 5.68 -7.08 10.21
CA LYS A 45 5.23 -6.32 11.39
C LYS A 45 3.95 -5.54 11.07
N ARG A 46 3.87 -4.95 9.88
CA ARG A 46 2.68 -4.21 9.44
C ARG A 46 1.46 -5.11 9.35
N LEU A 47 1.58 -6.28 8.72
CA LEU A 47 0.50 -7.28 8.61
C LEU A 47 -0.03 -7.70 9.99
N ARG A 48 0.87 -7.98 10.94
CA ARG A 48 0.49 -8.49 12.26
C ARG A 48 -0.07 -7.45 13.22
N HIS A 49 0.42 -6.21 13.19
CA HIS A 49 0.17 -5.27 14.28
C HIS A 49 -0.47 -3.94 13.85
N GLN A 50 -0.41 -3.57 12.58
CA GLN A 50 -0.76 -2.22 12.14
C GLN A 50 -2.03 -2.15 11.29
N LEU A 51 -2.58 -3.30 10.88
CA LEU A 51 -3.83 -3.37 10.12
C LEU A 51 -5.07 -3.43 11.01
N GLY A 52 -4.93 -3.52 12.34
CA GLY A 52 -6.08 -3.55 13.25
C GLY A 52 -7.05 -4.71 13.00
N ILE A 53 -6.58 -5.79 12.38
CA ILE A 53 -7.35 -7.01 12.15
C ILE A 53 -7.44 -7.81 13.45
N ALA A 54 -8.53 -8.56 13.62
CA ALA A 54 -8.73 -9.39 14.81
C ALA A 54 -7.61 -10.42 14.97
N HIS A 55 -7.25 -10.74 16.22
CA HIS A 55 -6.29 -11.80 16.50
C HIS A 55 -6.76 -13.14 15.89
N GLY A 56 -5.85 -13.88 15.25
CA GLY A 56 -6.18 -15.13 14.57
C GLY A 56 -6.79 -14.96 13.17
N THR A 57 -7.02 -13.73 12.68
CA THR A 57 -7.46 -13.50 11.29
C THR A 57 -6.47 -14.16 10.32
N PRO A 58 -6.92 -15.08 9.45
CA PRO A 58 -6.03 -15.70 8.46
C PRO A 58 -5.47 -14.65 7.52
N THR A 59 -4.16 -14.67 7.36
CA THR A 59 -3.44 -13.74 6.49
C THR A 59 -2.36 -14.45 5.71
N ARG A 60 -2.08 -13.94 4.50
CA ARG A 60 -1.00 -14.44 3.65
C ARG A 60 -0.27 -13.28 2.99
N ILE A 61 1.05 -13.32 3.03
CA ILE A 61 1.88 -12.47 2.17
C ILE A 61 1.91 -13.13 0.80
N LEU A 62 1.29 -12.49 -0.19
CA LEU A 62 1.29 -12.98 -1.57
C LEU A 62 2.55 -12.52 -2.30
N ARG A 63 2.99 -11.28 -2.05
CA ARG A 63 4.20 -10.72 -2.66
C ARG A 63 4.82 -9.64 -1.79
N THR A 64 6.13 -9.48 -1.91
CA THR A 64 6.89 -8.35 -1.36
C THR A 64 7.99 -7.98 -2.36
N ILE A 65 8.04 -6.73 -2.79
CA ILE A 65 9.06 -6.21 -3.70
C ILE A 65 9.91 -5.19 -2.92
N PRO A 66 11.23 -5.38 -2.84
CA PRO A 66 12.11 -4.38 -2.24
C PRO A 66 12.16 -3.12 -3.11
N ILE A 67 12.07 -1.96 -2.48
CA ILE A 67 12.18 -0.65 -3.13
C ILE A 67 13.29 0.14 -2.45
N LEU A 68 14.14 0.79 -3.25
CA LEU A 68 15.35 1.45 -2.76
C LEU A 68 15.05 2.53 -1.72
N THR A 69 13.94 3.26 -1.89
CA THR A 69 13.57 4.34 -0.96
C THR A 69 12.08 4.33 -0.59
N GLY A 70 11.76 4.78 0.62
CA GLY A 70 10.38 4.99 1.06
C GLY A 70 9.61 5.94 0.16
N HIS A 71 10.26 6.98 -0.38
CA HIS A 71 9.64 7.90 -1.34
C HIS A 71 9.18 7.19 -2.62
N GLN A 72 10.06 6.37 -3.23
CA GLN A 72 9.69 5.58 -4.41
C GLN A 72 8.54 4.63 -4.12
N ALA A 73 8.54 3.98 -2.95
CA ALA A 73 7.46 3.08 -2.55
C ALA A 73 6.11 3.81 -2.40
N VAL A 74 6.10 5.01 -1.82
CA VAL A 74 4.90 5.87 -1.71
C VAL A 74 4.40 6.28 -3.09
N CYS A 75 5.28 6.75 -3.97
CA CYS A 75 4.90 7.17 -5.32
C CYS A 75 4.30 6.00 -6.11
N ALA A 76 4.93 4.82 -6.06
CA ALA A 76 4.43 3.64 -6.75
C ALA A 76 3.08 3.14 -6.17
N GLU A 77 2.93 3.14 -4.84
CA GLU A 77 1.66 2.79 -4.20
C GLU A 77 0.53 3.74 -4.60
N LYS A 78 0.75 5.05 -4.52
CA LYS A 78 -0.23 6.06 -4.92
C LYS A 78 -0.62 5.96 -6.38
N SER A 79 0.34 5.79 -7.29
CA SER A 79 0.07 5.63 -8.72
C SER A 79 -0.74 4.37 -9.01
N THR A 80 -0.44 3.26 -8.32
CA THR A 80 -1.22 2.01 -8.40
C THR A 80 -2.67 2.23 -7.94
N HIS A 81 -2.86 2.89 -6.80
CA HIS A 81 -4.19 3.22 -6.27
C HIS A 81 -4.98 4.17 -7.19
N ALA A 82 -4.33 5.18 -7.76
CA ALA A 82 -4.93 6.10 -8.72
C ALA A 82 -5.37 5.36 -9.99
N TRP A 83 -4.51 4.50 -10.53
CA TRP A 83 -4.81 3.70 -11.71
C TRP A 83 -5.98 2.73 -11.46
N MET A 84 -5.96 1.98 -10.34
CA MET A 84 -7.06 1.08 -9.96
C MET A 84 -8.39 1.83 -9.81
N ARG A 85 -8.39 3.00 -9.18
CA ARG A 85 -9.61 3.83 -9.05
C ARG A 85 -10.14 4.32 -10.40
N ARG A 86 -9.26 4.61 -11.35
CA ARG A 86 -9.65 5.10 -12.67
C ARG A 86 -10.20 4.00 -13.57
N TYR A 87 -9.55 2.83 -13.59
CA TYR A 87 -9.83 1.79 -14.58
C TYR A 87 -10.59 0.58 -14.02
N HIS A 88 -10.55 0.36 -12.71
CA HIS A 88 -11.20 -0.77 -12.04
C HIS A 88 -11.87 -0.36 -10.71
N PRO A 89 -12.71 0.69 -10.69
CA PRO A 89 -13.36 1.15 -9.45
C PRO A 89 -14.25 0.08 -8.83
N ASP A 90 -14.82 -0.81 -9.63
CA ASP A 90 -15.66 -1.94 -9.23
C ASP A 90 -14.91 -3.00 -8.40
N LEU A 91 -13.59 -3.09 -8.58
CA LEU A 91 -12.73 -4.01 -7.84
C LEU A 91 -12.27 -3.46 -6.48
N ILE A 92 -12.53 -2.19 -6.18
CA ILE A 92 -12.29 -1.60 -4.86
C ILE A 92 -13.43 -2.02 -3.92
N VAL A 93 -13.09 -2.49 -2.73
CA VAL A 93 -14.10 -2.84 -1.73
C VAL A 93 -14.54 -1.55 -1.00
N PRO A 94 -15.84 -1.20 -1.03
CA PRO A 94 -16.36 -0.04 -0.30
C PRO A 94 -16.17 -0.16 1.22
N LYS A 95 -16.01 0.97 1.91
CA LYS A 95 -15.85 1.00 3.38
C LYS A 95 -17.02 0.38 4.13
N SER A 96 -18.24 0.48 3.59
CA SER A 96 -19.45 -0.15 4.12
C SER A 96 -19.32 -1.66 4.27
N ASP A 97 -18.55 -2.31 3.39
CA ASP A 97 -18.51 -3.77 3.29
C ASP A 97 -17.53 -4.39 4.30
N TYR A 98 -16.61 -3.61 4.87
CA TYR A 98 -15.63 -4.10 5.85
C TYR A 98 -15.61 -3.35 7.17
N GLY A 99 -16.29 -2.19 7.28
CA GLY A 99 -16.47 -1.47 8.53
C GLY A 99 -15.17 -1.31 9.33
N ALA A 100 -15.19 -1.77 10.59
CA ALA A 100 -14.04 -1.74 11.49
C ALA A 100 -13.15 -3.00 11.44
N ALA A 101 -13.42 -3.96 10.55
CA ALA A 101 -12.67 -5.23 10.49
C ALA A 101 -11.19 -5.07 10.10
N ILE A 102 -10.84 -3.94 9.48
CA ILE A 102 -9.48 -3.58 9.14
C ILE A 102 -9.28 -2.06 9.18
N ASN A 103 -8.19 -1.64 9.82
CA ASN A 103 -7.71 -0.27 9.84
C ASN A 103 -6.88 -0.01 8.60
N THR A 104 -7.52 0.56 7.58
CA THR A 104 -6.83 1.00 6.38
C THR A 104 -7.32 2.37 5.94
N ARG A 105 -6.35 3.25 5.63
CA ARG A 105 -6.59 4.58 5.04
C ARG A 105 -6.58 4.54 3.52
N THR A 106 -6.03 3.48 2.95
CA THR A 106 -5.96 3.26 1.50
C THR A 106 -6.78 2.03 1.14
N GLU A 107 -6.95 1.79 -0.15
CA GLU A 107 -7.90 0.85 -0.69
C GLU A 107 -7.53 -0.60 -0.35
N ILE A 108 -8.56 -1.42 -0.21
CA ILE A 108 -8.49 -2.88 -0.31
C ILE A 108 -9.32 -3.31 -1.52
N TYR A 109 -8.96 -4.47 -2.08
CA TYR A 109 -9.49 -4.92 -3.35
C TYR A 109 -10.15 -6.29 -3.24
N ARG A 110 -11.11 -6.53 -4.12
CA ARG A 110 -11.73 -7.84 -4.32
C ARG A 110 -10.69 -8.85 -4.81
N LEU A 111 -10.86 -10.14 -4.52
CA LEU A 111 -9.92 -11.18 -4.98
C LEU A 111 -9.75 -11.22 -6.50
N LEU A 112 -10.80 -10.84 -7.26
CA LEU A 112 -10.75 -10.75 -8.73
C LEU A 112 -9.66 -9.79 -9.25
N SER A 113 -9.19 -8.84 -8.44
CA SER A 113 -8.13 -7.91 -8.84
C SER A 113 -6.72 -8.52 -8.78
N ALA A 114 -6.55 -9.76 -8.30
CA ALA A 114 -5.22 -10.35 -8.10
C ALA A 114 -4.34 -10.31 -9.37
N PRO A 115 -4.80 -10.78 -10.55
CA PRO A 115 -3.98 -10.76 -11.76
C PRO A 115 -3.50 -9.36 -12.14
N ILE A 116 -4.38 -8.37 -11.98
CA ILE A 116 -4.10 -6.96 -12.29
C ILE A 116 -3.04 -6.42 -11.32
N LEU A 117 -3.26 -6.59 -10.01
CA LEU A 117 -2.30 -6.12 -9.00
C LEU A 117 -0.94 -6.81 -9.14
N HIS A 118 -0.91 -8.10 -9.46
CA HIS A 118 0.35 -8.81 -9.74
C HIS A 118 1.06 -8.22 -10.97
N GLY A 119 0.35 -7.92 -12.06
CA GLY A 119 0.93 -7.28 -13.24
C GLY A 119 1.46 -5.86 -12.97
N LEU A 120 0.76 -5.06 -12.15
CA LEU A 120 1.26 -3.74 -11.73
C LEU A 120 2.54 -3.85 -10.89
N LEU A 121 2.58 -4.84 -10.00
CA LEU A 121 3.76 -5.15 -9.20
C LEU A 121 4.94 -5.64 -10.07
N ASP A 122 4.69 -6.42 -11.12
CA ASP A 122 5.73 -6.83 -12.09
C ASP A 122 6.37 -5.63 -12.78
N ARG A 123 5.58 -4.60 -13.12
CA ARG A 123 6.11 -3.37 -13.70
C ARG A 123 7.02 -2.63 -12.72
N ILE A 124 6.57 -2.47 -11.48
CA ILE A 124 7.35 -1.80 -10.43
C ILE A 124 8.67 -2.53 -10.18
N GLU A 125 8.65 -3.86 -10.10
CA GLU A 125 9.85 -4.67 -9.90
C GLU A 125 10.86 -4.51 -11.04
N ARG A 126 10.39 -4.29 -12.27
CA ARG A 126 11.23 -3.98 -13.44
C ARG A 126 11.70 -2.53 -13.50
N GLY A 127 11.41 -1.71 -12.48
CA GLY A 127 11.72 -0.28 -12.48
C GLY A 127 10.84 0.55 -13.41
N LEU A 128 9.77 -0.03 -13.95
CA LEU A 128 8.81 0.68 -14.79
C LEU A 128 7.73 1.34 -13.91
N PRO A 129 7.22 2.52 -14.29
CA PRO A 129 6.10 3.09 -13.58
C PRO A 129 4.88 2.13 -13.64
N PRO A 130 4.06 2.07 -12.58
CA PRO A 130 2.85 1.25 -12.51
C PRO A 130 1.70 1.75 -13.41
N ILE A 131 2.03 2.31 -14.58
CA ILE A 131 1.19 2.91 -15.62
C ILE A 131 1.09 4.44 -15.49
N SER A 132 1.23 5.15 -16.62
CA SER A 132 1.09 6.60 -16.72
C SER A 132 -0.39 7.00 -16.63
N LEU A 133 -0.70 8.05 -15.87
CA LEU A 133 -2.05 8.62 -15.72
C LEU A 133 -2.44 9.54 -16.88
#